data_AF-A0A660T0G6-F1
#
_entry.id   AF-A0A660T0G6-F1
#
_cell.length_a   1.000
_cell.length_b   1.000
_cell.length_c   1.000
_cell.angle_alpha   90.00
_cell.angle_beta   90.00
_cell.angle_gamma   90.00
#
_symmetry.space_group_name_H-M   'P 1'
#
loop_
_entity.id
_entity.type
_entity.pdbx_description
1 polymer ?
#
loop_
_entity_poly.entity_id
_entity_poly.type
_entity_poly.pdbx_seq_one_letter_code
_entity_poly.pdbx_strand_id
1 'polypeptide(L)'
;MKRAIFILLALALVTSGIFAEGQKEKGKVKLIYMTAGDVNMLALGQNVFGPQFQKKYPNISLVTIHTGPGNAGSQRIYEKVLAESQTNTKEWDVDVAMVHQIFMKWAMEKDLLLKYAEDLETWKYVTSPFAKTSLGVNIEGYAMPMFHSQTAL
;
A
#
# COMPACT_ATOMS: atom_id res chain seq x y z
N MET A 1 -31.29 46.79 26.91
CA MET A 1 -29.91 46.40 27.26
C MET A 1 -29.76 44.94 27.71
N LYS A 2 -30.61 44.40 28.60
CA LYS A 2 -30.49 43.01 29.10
C LYS A 2 -30.68 41.91 28.04
N ARG A 3 -31.49 42.14 26.99
CA ARG A 3 -31.71 41.18 25.88
C ARG A 3 -30.54 41.09 24.90
N ALA A 4 -29.77 42.16 24.71
CA ALA A 4 -28.61 42.17 23.82
C ALA A 4 -27.42 41.40 24.40
N ILE A 5 -27.28 41.39 25.74
CA ILE A 5 -26.23 40.67 26.47
C ILE A 5 -26.45 39.15 26.39
N PHE A 6 -27.70 38.69 26.47
CA PHE A 6 -28.02 37.25 26.34
C PHE A 6 -27.76 36.71 24.93
N ILE A 7 -27.97 37.53 23.88
CA ILE A 7 -27.69 37.12 22.49
C ILE A 7 -26.18 37.04 22.23
N LEU A 8 -25.39 37.96 22.78
CA LEU A 8 -23.93 37.93 22.68
C LEU A 8 -23.31 36.75 23.42
N LEU A 9 -23.86 36.36 24.58
CA LEU A 9 -23.37 35.19 25.34
C LEU A 9 -23.71 33.86 24.65
N ALA A 10 -24.90 33.77 24.03
CA ALA A 10 -25.30 32.60 23.25
C ALA A 10 -24.45 32.45 21.97
N LEU A 11 -24.08 33.58 21.33
CA LEU A 11 -23.23 33.55 20.14
C LEU A 11 -21.77 33.18 20.48
N ALA A 12 -21.27 33.59 21.65
CA ALA A 12 -19.94 33.21 22.13
C ALA A 12 -19.82 31.72 22.53
N LEU A 13 -20.92 31.09 23.00
CA LEU A 13 -20.94 29.64 23.24
C LEU A 13 -21.02 28.82 21.95
N VAL A 14 -21.66 29.36 20.90
CA VAL A 14 -21.72 28.67 19.59
C VAL A 14 -20.39 28.78 18.84
N THR A 15 -19.65 29.87 18.99
CA THR A 15 -18.32 30.02 18.35
C THR A 15 -17.20 29.25 19.05
N SER A 16 -17.35 28.94 20.34
CA SER A 16 -16.39 28.10 21.07
C SER A 16 -16.63 26.59 20.87
N GLY A 17 -17.84 26.18 20.44
CA GLY A 17 -18.15 24.78 20.11
C GLY A 17 -17.64 24.30 18.74
N ILE A 18 -17.29 25.21 17.83
CA ILE A 18 -16.88 24.87 16.45
C ILE A 18 -15.36 24.63 16.32
N PHE A 19 -14.55 25.10 17.28
CA PHE A 19 -13.10 24.84 17.30
C PHE A 19 -12.69 23.55 18.02
N ALA A 20 -13.66 22.79 18.55
CA ALA A 20 -13.45 21.51 19.22
C ALA A 20 -13.74 20.30 18.30
N GLU A 21 -13.83 20.51 16.99
CA GLU A 21 -13.84 19.40 16.04
C GLU A 21 -12.41 18.91 15.89
N GLY A 22 -12.14 17.80 16.59
CA GLY A 22 -10.82 17.30 16.91
C GLY A 22 -9.84 17.37 15.75
N GLN A 23 -8.70 18.01 16.01
CA GLN A 23 -7.45 17.51 15.47
C GLN A 23 -7.35 16.05 15.88
N LYS A 24 -7.85 15.15 15.01
CA LYS A 24 -7.45 13.75 15.07
C LYS A 24 -5.93 13.80 15.02
N GLU A 25 -5.28 13.51 16.14
CA GLU A 25 -3.89 13.06 16.12
C GLU A 25 -3.80 12.11 14.94
N LYS A 26 -2.98 12.44 13.95
CA LYS A 26 -2.71 11.55 12.82
C LYS A 26 -2.05 10.31 13.44
N GLY A 27 -2.88 9.37 13.89
CA GLY A 27 -2.44 8.11 14.47
C GLY A 27 -1.46 7.47 13.51
N LYS A 28 -0.45 6.79 14.06
CA LYS A 28 0.59 6.16 13.25
C LYS A 28 -0.07 5.25 12.21
N VAL A 29 0.07 5.60 10.93
CA VAL A 29 -0.48 4.83 9.83
C VAL A 29 0.40 3.59 9.67
N LYS A 30 -0.21 2.40 9.68
CA LYS A 30 0.50 1.15 9.41
C LYS A 30 0.36 0.85 7.92
N LEU A 31 1.49 0.65 7.25
CA LEU A 31 1.52 0.13 5.88
C LEU A 31 1.94 -1.33 5.92
N ILE A 32 1.14 -2.20 5.34
CA ILE A 32 1.40 -3.63 5.25
C ILE A 32 2.10 -3.93 3.93
N TYR A 33 3.35 -4.36 4.06
CA TYR A 33 4.17 -4.83 2.96
C TYR A 33 4.31 -6.35 3.05
N MET A 34 3.72 -7.07 2.08
CA MET A 34 3.87 -8.52 1.98
C MET A 34 4.96 -8.88 0.98
N THR A 35 5.79 -9.87 1.29
CA THR A 35 6.83 -10.34 0.38
C THR A 35 6.82 -11.86 0.23
N ALA A 36 6.79 -12.29 -1.04
CA ALA A 36 7.03 -13.66 -1.48
C ALA A 36 8.50 -13.90 -1.88
N GLY A 37 9.41 -13.02 -1.45
CA GLY A 37 10.84 -13.20 -1.62
C GLY A 37 11.42 -14.22 -0.63
N ASP A 38 12.73 -14.46 -0.72
CA ASP A 38 13.45 -15.26 0.26
C ASP A 38 13.60 -14.52 1.61
N VAL A 39 14.33 -15.14 2.54
CA VAL A 39 14.63 -14.55 3.85
C VAL A 39 15.43 -13.26 3.75
N ASN A 40 16.20 -13.05 2.67
CA ASN A 40 16.94 -11.81 2.46
C ASN A 40 15.98 -10.67 2.13
N MET A 41 14.91 -10.94 1.39
CA MET A 41 13.87 -9.96 1.10
C MET A 41 13.06 -9.58 2.34
N LEU A 42 12.84 -10.51 3.26
CA LEU A 42 12.29 -10.19 4.59
C LEU A 42 13.24 -9.26 5.37
N ALA A 43 14.52 -9.60 5.43
CA ALA A 43 15.53 -8.80 6.11
C ALA A 43 15.66 -7.39 5.50
N LEU A 44 15.57 -7.27 4.17
CA LEU A 44 15.57 -5.99 3.46
C LEU A 44 14.37 -5.12 3.90
N GLY A 45 13.17 -5.70 3.96
CA GLY A 45 11.97 -5.00 4.43
C GLY A 45 12.10 -4.50 5.88
N GLN A 46 12.58 -5.35 6.78
CA GLN A 46 12.66 -5.05 8.21
C GLN A 46 13.81 -4.12 8.59
N ASN A 47 14.98 -4.31 7.99
CA ASN A 47 16.21 -3.62 8.42
C ASN A 47 16.56 -2.41 7.58
N VAL A 48 16.03 -2.32 6.35
CA VAL A 48 16.33 -1.23 5.42
C VAL A 48 15.07 -0.41 5.15
N PHE A 49 14.05 -1.00 4.52
CA PHE A 49 12.88 -0.24 4.09
C PHE A 49 12.11 0.35 5.28
N GLY A 50 11.78 -0.44 6.30
CA GLY A 50 11.05 0.05 7.48
C GLY A 50 11.75 1.23 8.17
N PRO A 51 13.02 1.09 8.60
CA PRO A 51 13.74 2.17 9.28
C PRO A 51 13.96 3.40 8.41
N GLN A 52 14.27 3.24 7.12
CA GLN A 52 14.46 4.39 6.23
C GLN A 52 13.13 5.10 5.92
N PHE A 53 12.05 4.34 5.72
CA PHE A 53 10.74 4.91 5.47
C PHE A 53 10.23 5.66 6.70
N GLN A 54 10.44 5.13 7.90
CA GLN A 54 10.06 5.80 9.14
C GLN A 54 10.92 7.05 9.42
N LYS A 55 12.21 7.05 9.05
CA LYS A 55 13.04 8.26 9.12
C LYS A 55 12.51 9.38 8.21
N LYS A 56 12.05 9.03 7.00
CA LYS A 56 11.48 9.98 6.04
C LYS A 56 10.05 10.39 6.39
N TYR A 57 9.27 9.47 6.93
CA TYR A 57 7.86 9.62 7.29
C TYR A 57 7.61 9.12 8.72
N PRO A 58 7.84 9.96 9.76
CA PRO A 58 7.79 9.54 11.17
C PRO A 58 6.43 9.00 11.63
N ASN A 59 5.35 9.40 10.94
CA ASN A 59 3.99 9.00 11.25
C ASN A 59 3.59 7.68 10.58
N ILE A 60 4.47 7.03 9.83
CA ILE A 60 4.19 5.78 9.12
C ILE A 60 5.05 4.66 9.68
N SER A 61 4.42 3.52 9.94
CA SER A 61 5.08 2.28 10.36
C SER A 61 4.89 1.22 9.27
N LEU A 62 6.00 0.81 8.65
CA LEU A 62 5.99 -0.26 7.66
C LEU A 62 6.08 -1.61 8.37
N VAL A 63 5.07 -2.46 8.18
CA VAL A 63 5.03 -3.83 8.70
C VAL A 63 5.32 -4.78 7.55
N THR A 64 6.43 -5.53 7.65
CA THR A 64 6.81 -6.53 6.64
C THR A 64 6.30 -7.90 7.03
N ILE A 65 5.55 -8.55 6.15
CA ILE A 65 5.04 -9.92 6.32
C ILE A 65 5.68 -10.82 5.25
N HIS A 66 6.28 -11.92 5.69
CA HIS A 66 6.85 -12.93 4.79
C HIS A 66 5.85 -14.07 4.57
N THR A 67 5.57 -14.40 3.31
CA THR A 67 4.64 -15.50 2.97
C THR A 67 5.35 -16.77 2.48
N GLY A 68 6.69 -16.77 2.55
CA GLY A 68 7.54 -17.79 1.95
C GLY A 68 8.03 -17.39 0.55
N PRO A 69 9.10 -18.02 0.04
CA PRO A 69 9.66 -17.68 -1.26
C PRO A 69 8.84 -18.22 -2.43
N GLY A 70 8.97 -17.58 -3.58
CA GLY A 70 8.56 -18.15 -4.86
C GLY A 70 7.06 -18.05 -5.16
N ASN A 71 6.64 -18.93 -6.07
CA ASN A 71 5.24 -19.01 -6.50
C ASN A 71 4.31 -19.41 -5.35
N ALA A 72 4.76 -20.26 -4.42
CA ALA A 72 3.97 -20.67 -3.26
C ALA A 72 3.71 -19.49 -2.30
N GLY A 73 4.71 -18.65 -2.06
CA GLY A 73 4.53 -17.43 -1.27
C GLY A 73 3.59 -16.44 -1.95
N SER A 74 3.72 -16.31 -3.28
CA SER A 74 2.85 -15.44 -4.07
C SER A 74 1.40 -15.93 -4.08
N GLN A 75 1.20 -17.26 -4.09
CA GLN A 75 -0.12 -17.86 -4.00
C GLN A 75 -0.82 -17.52 -2.67
N ARG A 76 -0.10 -17.55 -1.54
CA ARG A 76 -0.66 -17.14 -0.25
C ARG A 76 -1.10 -15.68 -0.22
N ILE A 77 -0.33 -14.79 -0.86
CA ILE A 77 -0.71 -13.38 -1.01
C ILE A 77 -1.99 -13.29 -1.84
N TYR A 78 -2.05 -14.02 -2.97
CA TYR A 78 -3.22 -14.03 -3.84
C TYR A 78 -4.47 -14.53 -3.11
N GLU A 79 -4.36 -15.62 -2.34
CA GLU A 79 -5.47 -16.17 -1.56
C GLU A 79 -6.00 -15.16 -0.53
N LYS A 80 -5.10 -14.40 0.13
CA LYS A 80 -5.52 -13.33 1.05
C LYS A 80 -6.26 -12.21 0.32
N VAL A 81 -5.68 -11.66 -0.76
CA VAL A 81 -6.30 -10.55 -1.50
C VAL A 81 -7.63 -10.98 -2.14
N LEU A 82 -7.70 -12.21 -2.68
CA LEU A 82 -8.94 -12.77 -3.22
C LEU A 82 -10.02 -12.93 -2.15
N ALA A 83 -9.64 -13.34 -0.94
CA ALA A 83 -10.60 -13.43 0.17
C ALA A 83 -11.11 -12.03 0.56
N GLU A 84 -10.23 -11.02 0.59
CA GLU A 84 -10.59 -9.63 0.88
C GLU A 84 -11.51 -9.04 -0.18
N SER A 85 -11.26 -9.32 -1.46
CA SER A 85 -12.10 -8.84 -2.57
C SER A 85 -13.52 -9.42 -2.56
N GLN A 86 -13.74 -10.52 -1.84
CA GLN A 86 -15.05 -11.14 -1.66
C GLN A 86 -15.80 -10.60 -0.43
N THR A 87 -15.15 -9.73 0.36
CA THR A 87 -15.80 -9.02 1.45
C THR A 87 -16.43 -7.72 0.95
N ASN A 88 -17.35 -7.14 1.73
CA ASN A 88 -17.95 -5.84 1.43
C ASN A 88 -17.10 -4.66 1.96
N THR A 89 -15.81 -4.85 2.25
CA THR A 89 -14.94 -3.77 2.73
C THR A 89 -14.37 -2.96 1.56
N LYS A 90 -14.28 -1.65 1.75
CA LYS A 90 -13.69 -0.74 0.75
C LYS A 90 -12.17 -0.71 0.79
N GLU A 91 -11.60 -1.03 1.94
CA GLU A 91 -10.17 -1.04 2.20
C GLU A 91 -9.77 -2.48 2.53
N TRP A 92 -8.63 -2.90 1.99
CA TRP A 92 -8.04 -4.22 2.17
C TRP A 92 -6.78 -4.10 3.03
N ASP A 93 -6.36 -5.19 3.66
CA ASP A 93 -5.22 -5.11 4.59
C ASP A 93 -3.88 -4.99 3.86
N VAL A 94 -3.79 -5.46 2.61
CA VAL A 94 -2.52 -5.54 1.86
C VAL A 94 -2.31 -4.26 1.04
N ASP A 95 -1.42 -3.39 1.49
CA ASP A 95 -1.10 -2.15 0.77
C ASP A 95 -0.15 -2.39 -0.41
N VAL A 96 0.94 -3.12 -0.18
CA VAL A 96 1.97 -3.38 -1.18
C VAL A 96 2.45 -4.83 -1.09
N ALA A 97 2.53 -5.50 -2.23
CA ALA A 97 3.03 -6.87 -2.32
C ALA A 97 4.22 -6.98 -3.28
N MET A 98 5.29 -7.62 -2.82
CA MET A 98 6.36 -8.09 -3.68
C MET A 98 6.15 -9.57 -4.00
N VAL A 99 5.99 -9.86 -5.29
CA VAL A 99 5.48 -11.14 -5.78
C VAL A 99 6.33 -11.69 -6.92
N HIS A 100 6.23 -13.00 -7.16
CA HIS A 100 6.74 -13.61 -8.37
C HIS A 100 5.79 -13.39 -9.55
N GLN A 101 6.36 -13.43 -10.76
CA GLN A 101 5.71 -13.08 -12.03
C GLN A 101 4.33 -13.74 -12.25
N ILE A 102 4.15 -15.01 -11.83
CA ILE A 102 2.90 -15.75 -12.02
C ILE A 102 1.70 -15.12 -11.30
N PHE A 103 1.93 -14.41 -10.18
CA PHE A 103 0.89 -13.72 -9.43
C PHE A 103 0.09 -12.76 -10.29
N MET A 104 0.77 -12.05 -11.20
CA MET A 104 0.14 -11.03 -12.04
C MET A 104 -0.98 -11.61 -12.89
N LYS A 105 -0.79 -12.83 -13.41
CA LYS A 105 -1.84 -13.53 -14.16
C LYS A 105 -3.07 -13.76 -13.30
N TRP A 106 -2.89 -14.36 -12.11
CA TRP A 106 -4.00 -14.69 -11.21
C TRP A 106 -4.76 -13.45 -10.73
N ALA A 107 -4.01 -12.42 -10.33
CA ALA A 107 -4.59 -11.20 -9.77
C ALA A 107 -5.35 -10.39 -10.84
N MET A 108 -4.83 -10.29 -12.06
CA MET A 108 -5.50 -9.56 -13.14
C MET A 108 -6.74 -10.29 -13.68
N GLU A 109 -6.73 -11.64 -13.75
CA GLU A 109 -7.92 -12.43 -14.12
C GLU A 109 -9.10 -12.21 -13.16
N LYS A 110 -8.83 -11.73 -11.94
CA LYS A 110 -9.80 -11.47 -10.88
C LYS A 110 -9.97 -9.99 -10.55
N ASP A 111 -9.36 -9.09 -11.32
CA ASP A 111 -9.42 -7.63 -11.12
C ASP A 111 -9.02 -7.20 -9.70
N LEU A 112 -7.95 -7.79 -9.17
CA LEU A 112 -7.51 -7.58 -7.78
C LEU A 112 -6.47 -6.45 -7.63
N LEU A 113 -6.10 -5.76 -8.71
CA LEU A 113 -4.98 -4.83 -8.72
C LEU A 113 -5.42 -3.42 -9.07
N LEU A 114 -4.91 -2.46 -8.31
CA LEU A 114 -5.00 -1.05 -8.68
C LEU A 114 -3.99 -0.73 -9.78
N LYS A 115 -4.40 0.09 -10.74
CA LYS A 115 -3.48 0.69 -11.71
C LYS A 115 -2.80 1.90 -11.06
N TYR A 116 -1.60 1.72 -10.51
CA TYR A 116 -0.88 2.76 -9.75
C TYR A 116 0.51 3.09 -10.32
N ALA A 117 1.09 2.20 -11.12
CA ALA A 117 2.53 2.26 -11.40
C ALA A 117 2.90 3.50 -12.23
N GLU A 118 2.02 3.94 -13.13
CA GLU A 118 2.20 5.13 -13.97
C GLU A 118 2.23 6.45 -13.18
N ASP A 119 1.61 6.48 -11.99
CA ASP A 119 1.57 7.66 -11.12
C ASP A 119 2.87 7.87 -10.34
N LEU A 120 3.76 6.87 -10.35
CA LEU A 120 5.05 6.95 -9.67
C LEU A 120 6.03 7.85 -10.44
N GLU A 121 6.69 8.76 -9.74
CA GLU A 121 7.75 9.61 -10.32
C GLU A 121 8.87 8.80 -11.00
N THR A 122 9.09 7.57 -10.53
CA THR A 122 10.11 6.64 -11.02
C THR A 122 9.67 5.81 -12.22
N TRP A 123 8.38 5.84 -12.59
CA TRP A 123 7.85 5.07 -13.71
C TRP A 123 8.56 5.38 -15.04
N LYS A 124 8.98 6.65 -15.22
CA LYS A 124 9.76 7.10 -16.37
C LYS A 124 11.07 6.33 -16.61
N TYR A 125 11.57 5.62 -15.60
CA TYR A 125 12.77 4.79 -15.72
C TYR A 125 12.48 3.35 -16.19
N VAL A 126 11.21 2.95 -16.29
CA VAL A 126 10.78 1.67 -16.85
C VAL A 126 10.74 1.76 -18.37
N THR A 127 11.91 1.63 -18.98
CA THR A 127 12.08 1.78 -20.44
C THR A 127 12.11 0.45 -21.19
N SER A 128 12.43 -0.65 -20.50
CA SER A 128 12.53 -1.96 -21.12
C SER A 128 11.15 -2.56 -21.46
N PRO A 129 10.92 -3.08 -22.68
CA PRO A 129 9.67 -3.73 -23.03
C PRO A 129 9.40 -4.98 -22.19
N PHE A 130 10.46 -5.69 -21.76
CA PHE A 130 10.33 -6.86 -20.90
C PHE A 130 9.80 -6.53 -19.50
N ALA A 131 9.93 -5.27 -19.08
CA ALA A 131 9.47 -4.80 -17.78
C ALA A 131 7.95 -4.55 -17.74
N LYS A 132 7.30 -4.46 -18.91
CA LYS A 132 5.86 -4.24 -19.07
C LYS A 132 5.06 -5.54 -19.19
N THR A 133 5.73 -6.69 -19.20
CA THR A 133 5.10 -8.00 -19.36
C THR A 133 5.57 -8.98 -18.31
N SER A 134 4.68 -9.88 -17.89
CA SER A 134 4.96 -10.93 -16.91
C SER A 134 4.40 -12.25 -17.41
N LEU A 135 5.26 -13.20 -17.79
CA LEU A 135 4.89 -14.50 -18.38
C LEU A 135 3.87 -14.36 -19.53
N GLY A 136 4.04 -13.34 -20.38
CA GLY A 136 3.15 -13.07 -21.51
C GLY A 136 1.90 -12.25 -21.19
N VAL A 137 1.65 -11.90 -19.93
CA VAL A 137 0.58 -10.99 -19.51
C VAL A 137 1.08 -9.55 -19.54
N ASN A 138 0.30 -8.63 -20.12
CA ASN A 138 0.60 -7.20 -20.05
C ASN A 138 0.28 -6.68 -18.64
N ILE A 139 1.29 -6.16 -17.96
CA ILE A 139 1.20 -5.65 -16.58
C ILE A 139 1.45 -4.14 -16.49
N GLU A 140 1.49 -3.46 -17.64
CA GLU A 140 1.76 -2.03 -17.73
C GLU A 140 0.77 -1.23 -16.87
N GLY A 141 1.31 -0.40 -15.97
CA GLY A 141 0.54 0.41 -15.03
C GLY A 141 0.09 -0.30 -13.74
N TYR A 142 0.22 -1.62 -13.64
CA TYR A 142 -0.22 -2.38 -12.45
C TYR A 142 0.91 -2.77 -11.49
N ALA A 143 2.16 -2.78 -11.97
CA ALA A 143 3.29 -3.20 -11.14
C ALA A 143 4.56 -2.41 -11.48
N MET A 144 5.35 -2.11 -10.45
CA MET A 144 6.72 -1.65 -10.60
C MET A 144 7.68 -2.87 -10.64
N PRO A 145 8.40 -3.09 -11.74
CA PRO A 145 9.35 -4.21 -11.85
C PRO A 145 10.59 -3.93 -10.99
N MET A 146 10.87 -4.81 -10.03
CA MET A 146 11.96 -4.66 -9.06
C MET A 146 13.15 -5.59 -9.33
N PHE A 147 12.86 -6.85 -9.70
CA PHE A 147 13.87 -7.88 -9.92
C PHE A 147 13.59 -8.58 -11.24
N HIS A 148 14.66 -8.82 -12.00
CA HIS A 148 14.59 -9.58 -13.23
C HIS A 148 15.43 -10.84 -13.07
N SER A 149 14.76 -11.98 -12.86
CA SER A 149 15.43 -13.27 -12.75
C SER A 149 15.64 -13.83 -14.15
N GLN A 150 16.89 -13.86 -14.60
CA GLN A 150 17.29 -14.56 -15.81
C GLN A 150 18.06 -15.81 -15.40
N THR A 151 17.64 -16.96 -15.92
CA THR A 151 18.51 -18.14 -15.91
C THR A 151 19.51 -17.94 -17.03
N ALA A 152 20.78 -17.75 -16.69
CA ALA A 152 21.86 -17.94 -17.65
C ALA A 152 21.94 -19.44 -17.94
N LEU A 153 21.67 -19.82 -19.19
CA LEU A 153 21.90 -21.17 -19.70
C LEU A 153 23.30 -21.25 -20.31
#